data_AF-A0A524P0X6-F1
#
_entry.id   AF-A0A524P0X6-F1
#
_cell.length_a   1.000
_cell.length_b   1.000
_cell.length_c   1.000
_cell.angle_alpha   90.00
_cell.angle_beta   90.00
_cell.angle_gamma   90.00
#
_symmetry.space_group_name_H-M   'P 1'
#
loop_
_entity.id
_entity.type
_entity.pdbx_description
1 polymer ?
#
loop_
_entity_poly.entity_id
_entity_poly.type
_entity_poly.pdbx_seq_one_letter_code
_entity_poly.pdbx_strand_id
1 'polypeptide(L)' 'TKMKEIIGVAVSVKAQCERCIVWHMKSALDLGATKEEILEAAEVAVMMGGGPALMYMEDVITTIAEFAKV' A
#
# COMPACT_ATOMS: atom_id res chain seq x y z
N THR A 1 -1.41 14.67 0.30
CA THR A 1 -0.15 14.85 1.06
C THR A 1 0.44 13.47 1.27
N LYS A 2 1.77 13.35 1.44
CA LYS A 2 2.44 12.05 1.61
C LYS A 2 1.74 11.16 2.65
N MET A 3 1.46 11.73 3.82
CA MET A 3 0.78 11.02 4.91
C MET A 3 -0.64 10.56 4.54
N LYS A 4 -1.42 11.37 3.83
CA LYS A 4 -2.78 10.98 3.42
C LYS A 4 -2.76 9.81 2.44
N GLU A 5 -1.79 9.76 1.53
CA GLU A 5 -1.65 8.65 0.58
C GLU A 5 -1.20 7.37 1.28
N ILE A 6 -0.25 7.44 2.23
CA ILE A 6 0.15 6.29 3.06
C ILE A 6 -1.05 5.73 3.86
N ILE A 7 -1.89 6.60 4.45
CA ILE A 7 -3.15 6.18 5.09
C ILE A 7 -4.09 5.55 4.04
N GLY A 8 -4.17 6.15 2.85
CA GLY A 8 -4.92 5.62 1.71
C GLY A 8 -4.51 4.19 1.34
N VAL A 9 -3.22 3.87 1.36
CA VAL A 9 -2.72 2.50 1.15
C VAL A 9 -3.30 1.55 2.20
N ALA A 10 -3.17 1.87 3.49
CA ALA A 10 -3.68 1.02 4.57
C ALA A 10 -5.20 0.79 4.45
N VAL A 11 -5.96 1.85 4.16
CA VAL A 11 -7.42 1.76 3.96
C VAL A 11 -7.75 0.94 2.72
N SER A 12 -6.97 1.06 1.64
CA SER A 12 -7.19 0.31 0.40
C SER A 12 -6.94 -1.19 0.56
N VAL A 13 -5.89 -1.56 1.30
CA VAL A 13 -5.61 -2.95 1.68
C VAL A 13 -6.74 -3.50 2.55
N LYS A 14 -7.18 -2.73 3.56
CA LYS A 14 -8.29 -3.14 4.43
C LYS A 14 -9.62 -3.25 3.68
N ALA A 15 -9.85 -2.37 2.70
CA ALA A 15 -11.01 -2.36 1.83
C ALA A 15 -10.93 -3.37 0.69
N GLN A 16 -9.79 -4.07 0.53
CA GLN A 16 -9.61 -5.13 -0.46
C GLN A 16 -9.81 -4.61 -1.90
N CYS A 17 -9.29 -3.41 -2.17
CA CYS A 17 -9.41 -2.76 -3.47
C CYS A 17 -8.04 -2.66 -4.16
N GLU A 18 -7.72 -3.64 -5.00
CA GLU A 18 -6.46 -3.73 -5.76
C GLU A 18 -6.12 -2.42 -6.49
N ARG A 19 -7.10 -1.88 -7.24
CA ARG A 19 -6.91 -0.61 -7.98
C ARG A 19 -6.63 0.58 -7.05
N CYS A 20 -7.24 0.60 -5.88
CA CYS A 20 -7.03 1.66 -4.90
C CYS A 20 -5.64 1.55 -4.27
N ILE A 21 -5.17 0.33 -4.00
CA ILE A 21 -3.80 0.05 -3.52
C ILE A 21 -2.79 0.65 -4.49
N VAL A 22 -2.87 0.29 -5.78
CA VAL A 22 -1.96 0.80 -6.81
C VAL A 22 -2.00 2.33 -6.90
N TRP A 23 -3.20 2.93 -6.89
CA TRP A 23 -3.37 4.38 -7.02
C TRP A 23 -2.72 5.15 -5.85
N HIS A 24 -3.04 4.75 -4.62
CA HIS A 24 -2.53 5.42 -3.42
C HIS A 24 -1.04 5.17 -3.24
N MET A 25 -0.54 4.00 -3.61
CA MET A 25 0.90 3.71 -3.59
C MET A 25 1.67 4.58 -4.58
N LYS A 26 1.20 4.68 -5.84
CA LYS A 26 1.81 5.58 -6.83
C LYS A 26 1.84 7.01 -6.32
N SER A 27 0.71 7.50 -5.81
CA SER A 27 0.59 8.86 -5.29
C SER A 27 1.50 9.10 -4.07
N ALA A 28 1.67 8.10 -3.20
CA ALA A 28 2.58 8.17 -2.06
C ALA A 28 4.04 8.24 -2.53
N LEU A 29 4.44 7.40 -3.49
CA LEU A 29 5.78 7.37 -4.07
C LEU A 29 6.13 8.68 -4.79
N ASP A 30 5.19 9.22 -5.59
CA ASP A 30 5.34 10.53 -6.26
C ASP A 30 5.56 11.68 -5.25
N LEU A 31 5.08 11.51 -4.01
CA LEU A 31 5.26 12.45 -2.90
C LEU A 31 6.48 12.11 -2.01
N GLY A 32 7.32 11.18 -2.43
CA GLY A 32 8.57 10.80 -1.76
C GLY A 32 8.38 9.86 -0.56
N ALA A 33 7.29 9.08 -0.52
CA ALA A 33 7.17 8.00 0.45
C ALA A 33 8.22 6.92 0.18
N THR A 34 8.78 6.34 1.24
CA THR A 34 9.68 5.19 1.10
C THR A 34 8.89 3.89 0.96
N LYS A 35 9.55 2.84 0.48
CA LYS A 35 8.95 1.51 0.40
C LYS A 35 8.61 1.00 1.80
N GLU A 36 9.46 1.29 2.77
CA GLU A 36 9.29 0.94 4.17
C GLU A 36 8.05 1.62 4.75
N GLU A 37 7.83 2.92 4.50
CA GLU A 37 6.62 3.63 4.96
C GLU A 37 5.32 3.04 4.39
N ILE A 38 5.35 2.56 3.14
CA ILE A 38 4.21 1.90 2.50
C ILE A 38 3.97 0.51 3.10
N LEU A 39 5.04 -0.28 3.29
CA LEU A 39 4.96 -1.61 3.87
C LEU A 39 4.45 -1.56 5.31
N GLU A 40 4.96 -0.66 6.14
CA GLU A 40 4.49 -0.49 7.53
C GLU A 40 2.98 -0.17 7.57
N ALA A 41 2.49 0.68 6.68
CA ALA A 41 1.06 1.00 6.60
C ALA A 41 0.21 -0.21 6.17
N ALA A 42 0.70 -1.00 5.21
CA ALA A 42 0.03 -2.21 4.75
C ALA A 42 0.04 -3.31 5.83
N GLU A 43 1.13 -3.47 6.57
CA GLU A 43 1.23 -4.39 7.71
C GLU A 43 0.24 -4.04 8.83
N VAL A 44 0.04 -2.75 9.12
CA VAL A 44 -1.01 -2.31 10.05
C VAL A 44 -2.40 -2.71 9.54
N ALA A 45 -2.66 -2.57 8.23
CA ALA A 45 -3.91 -3.02 7.63
C ALA A 45 -4.10 -4.54 7.73
N VAL A 46 -3.02 -5.32 7.59
CA VAL A 46 -3.03 -6.78 7.81
C VAL A 46 -3.29 -7.12 9.27
N MET A 47 -2.63 -6.47 10.23
CA MET A 47 -2.89 -6.68 11.67
C MET A 47 -4.36 -6.44 12.03
N MET A 48 -4.98 -5.41 11.43
CA MET A 48 -6.40 -5.09 11.64
C MET A 48 -7.36 -5.89 10.74
N GLY A 49 -6.83 -6.57 9.72
CA GLY A 49 -7.60 -7.25 8.67
C GLY A 49 -7.56 -8.77 8.72
N GLY A 50 -6.55 -9.35 9.39
CA GLY A 50 -6.31 -10.78 9.43
C GLY A 50 -5.98 -11.36 8.06
N GLY A 51 -6.24 -12.66 7.90
CA GLY A 51 -5.96 -13.43 6.68
C GLY A 51 -6.49 -12.79 5.38
N PRO A 52 -7.74 -12.26 5.33
CA PRO A 52 -8.24 -11.64 4.12
C PRO A 52 -7.43 -10.44 3.65
N ALA A 53 -6.95 -9.59 4.56
CA ALA A 53 -6.09 -8.46 4.20
C ALA A 53 -4.68 -8.91 3.80
N LEU A 54 -4.17 -9.98 4.40
CA LEU A 54 -2.87 -10.55 4.04
C LEU A 54 -2.81 -10.96 2.55
N MET A 55 -3.91 -11.45 1.98
CA MET A 55 -3.95 -11.83 0.57
C MET A 55 -3.67 -10.65 -0.39
N TYR A 56 -4.02 -9.42 0.01
CA TYR A 56 -3.79 -8.21 -0.79
C TYR A 56 -2.37 -7.63 -0.61
N MET A 57 -1.52 -8.25 0.22
CA MET A 57 -0.11 -7.86 0.29
C MET A 57 0.65 -8.19 -0.99
N GLU A 58 0.19 -9.18 -1.78
CA GLU A 58 0.78 -9.48 -3.08
C GLU A 58 0.72 -8.27 -4.02
N ASP A 59 -0.40 -7.54 -4.02
CA ASP A 59 -0.56 -6.30 -4.79
C ASP A 59 0.43 -5.23 -4.33
N VAL A 60 0.60 -5.07 -3.01
CA VAL A 60 1.53 -4.10 -2.43
C VAL A 60 2.98 -4.41 -2.84
N ILE A 61 3.39 -5.67 -2.71
CA ILE A 61 4.76 -6.11 -3.03
C ILE A 61 5.03 -5.99 -4.52
N THR A 62 4.09 -6.44 -5.36
CA THR A 62 4.22 -6.37 -6.82
C THR A 62 4.32 -4.93 -7.28
N THR A 63 3.47 -4.06 -6.75
CA THR A 63 3.47 -2.63 -7.07
C THR A 63 4.79 -1.96 -6.66
N ILE A 64 5.34 -2.29 -5.48
CA ILE A 64 6.67 -1.81 -5.07
C ILE A 64 7.76 -2.27 -6.05
N ALA A 65 7.70 -3.51 -6.52
CA ALA A 65 8.67 -4.08 -7.45
C ALA A 65 8.56 -3.46 -8.86
N GLU A 66 7.36 -3.11 -9.30
CA GLU A 66 7.13 -2.42 -10.57
C GLU A 66 7.69 -0.99 -10.54
N PHE A 67 7.42 -0.24 -9.48
CA PHE A 67 7.94 1.12 -9.33
C PHE A 67 9.43 1.17 -8.99
N ALA A 68 10.06 0.06 -8.59
CA ALA A 68 11.50 -0.03 -8.42
C ALA A 68 12.27 -0.17 -9.74
N LYS A 69 11.59 -0.49 -10.85
CA LYS A 69 12.20 -0.69 -12.18
C LYS A 69 12.22 0.58 -13.03
N VAL A 70 11.65 1.67 -12.53
CA VAL A 70 11.57 2.99 -13.18
C VAL A 70 12.45 3.96 -12.41
#